data_AF-A0A357C655-F1
#
_entry.id   AF-A0A357C655-F1
#
_cell.length_a   1.000
_cell.length_b   1.000
_cell.length_c   1.000
_cell.angle_alpha   90.00
_cell.angle_beta   90.00
_cell.angle_gamma   90.00
#
_symmetry.space_group_name_H-M   'P 1'
#
loop_
_entity.id
_entity.type
_entity.pdbx_description
1 polymer ?
#
loop_
_entity_poly.entity_id
_entity_poly.type
_entity_poly.pdbx_seq_one_letter_code
_entity_poly.pdbx_strand_id
1 'polypeptide(L)'
;MGLIFSFIAAGILFVIWKIMGSQENYETAYRCAAYSSGIIPVTSVLSFIPYLGSVAGLLWGFYLIITASIEVHKIKSSLASTVWGIIAALFIMLSLSAQYAARKFAGELAGEAKEMEKSVKDMEEAAKKMQETLSNMPQGKQMTKEQQKQMEESIKKMQEEMMKNMPQKQEKE
;
A
#
# COMPACT_ATOMS: atom_id res chain seq x y z
N MET A 1 -7.96 15.90 -7.87
CA MET A 1 -8.51 14.82 -7.00
C MET A 1 -8.82 15.28 -5.58
N GLY A 2 -7.91 15.98 -4.86
CA GLY A 2 -8.10 16.31 -3.43
C GLY A 2 -9.38 17.08 -3.07
N LEU A 3 -9.85 17.99 -3.94
CA LEU A 3 -11.10 18.73 -3.72
C LEU A 3 -12.33 17.82 -3.68
N ILE A 4 -12.46 16.87 -4.62
CA ILE A 4 -13.63 15.98 -4.68
C ILE A 4 -13.70 15.13 -3.40
N PHE A 5 -12.56 14.57 -2.97
CA PHE A 5 -12.49 13.80 -1.73
C PHE A 5 -12.80 14.64 -0.49
N SER A 6 -12.40 15.92 -0.45
CA SER A 6 -12.73 16.80 0.67
C SER A 6 -14.23 17.11 0.73
N PHE A 7 -14.90 17.31 -0.40
CA PHE A 7 -16.37 17.45 -0.46
C PHE A 7 -17.09 16.19 0.03
N ILE A 8 -16.62 15.00 -0.39
CA ILE A 8 -17.19 13.72 0.06
C ILE A 8 -17.00 13.54 1.57
N ALA A 9 -15.79 13.78 2.07
CA ALA A 9 -15.49 13.67 3.50
C ALA A 9 -16.35 14.63 4.34
N ALA A 10 -16.47 15.89 3.90
CA ALA A 10 -17.35 16.88 4.52
C ALA A 10 -18.82 16.45 4.45
N GLY A 11 -19.25 15.78 3.38
CA GLY A 11 -20.61 15.21 3.24
C GLY A 11 -20.90 14.16 4.31
N ILE A 12 -19.96 13.23 4.51
CA ILE A 12 -20.08 12.19 5.55
C ILE A 12 -20.15 12.84 6.94
N LEU A 13 -19.25 13.78 7.23
CA LEU A 13 -19.23 14.54 8.48
C LEU A 13 -20.54 15.30 8.72
N PHE A 14 -21.07 15.97 7.68
CA PHE A 14 -22.32 16.69 7.74
C PHE A 14 -23.50 15.78 8.08
N VAL A 15 -23.58 14.59 7.45
CA VAL A 15 -24.63 13.61 7.76
C VAL A 15 -24.53 13.14 9.21
N ILE A 16 -23.33 12.84 9.69
CA ILE A 16 -23.11 12.43 11.10
C ILE A 16 -23.58 13.55 12.05
N TRP A 17 -23.18 14.79 11.81
CA TRP A 17 -23.63 15.93 12.63
C TRP A 17 -25.13 16.16 12.57
N LYS A 18 -25.77 15.94 11.41
CA LYS A 18 -27.24 16.01 11.29
C LYS A 18 -27.94 14.95 12.12
N ILE A 19 -27.45 13.71 12.10
CA ILE A 19 -28.00 12.62 12.93
C ILE A 19 -27.82 12.94 14.43
N MET A 20 -26.73 13.60 14.80
CA MET A 20 -26.48 14.05 16.17
C MET A 20 -27.28 15.30 16.59
N GLY A 21 -28.12 15.85 15.70
CA GLY A 21 -29.03 16.95 16.00
C GLY A 21 -28.54 18.36 15.62
N SER A 22 -27.46 18.47 14.84
CA SER A 22 -26.95 19.79 14.45
C SER A 22 -27.90 20.56 13.53
N GLN A 23 -28.06 21.85 13.81
CA GLN A 23 -28.83 22.79 13.00
C GLN A 23 -28.01 23.50 11.92
N GLU A 24 -26.69 23.32 11.94
CA GLU A 24 -25.77 23.95 10.99
C GLU A 24 -25.95 23.44 9.55
N ASN A 25 -25.48 24.25 8.60
CA ASN A 25 -25.52 23.93 7.18
C ASN A 25 -24.26 23.17 6.74
N TYR A 26 -24.27 22.71 5.48
CA TYR A 26 -23.14 21.99 4.90
C TYR A 26 -21.86 22.85 4.82
N GLU A 27 -22.01 24.17 4.59
CA GLU A 27 -20.87 25.07 4.50
C GLU A 27 -20.09 25.14 5.82
N THR A 28 -20.79 25.23 6.95
CA THR A 28 -20.18 25.17 8.28
C THR A 28 -19.42 23.85 8.47
N ALA A 29 -20.05 22.72 8.11
CA ALA A 29 -19.41 21.40 8.20
C ALA A 29 -18.15 21.30 7.33
N TYR A 30 -18.21 21.82 6.09
CA TYR A 30 -17.07 21.86 5.18
C TYR A 30 -15.92 22.70 5.73
N ARG A 31 -16.21 23.88 6.29
CA ARG A 31 -15.20 24.75 6.92
C ARG A 31 -14.53 24.05 8.10
N CYS A 32 -15.28 23.37 8.96
CA CYS A 32 -14.71 22.59 10.06
C CYS A 32 -13.78 21.47 9.57
N ALA A 33 -14.19 20.73 8.52
CA ALA A 33 -13.36 19.69 7.91
C ALA A 33 -12.08 20.29 7.28
N ALA A 34 -12.22 21.40 6.54
CA ALA A 34 -11.10 22.07 5.88
C ALA A 34 -10.08 22.61 6.88
N TYR A 35 -10.53 23.29 7.94
CA TYR A 35 -9.62 23.80 8.97
C TYR A 35 -8.95 22.69 9.77
N SER A 36 -9.64 21.56 9.98
CA SER A 36 -9.03 20.38 10.62
C SER A 36 -7.89 19.80 9.79
N SER A 37 -7.91 19.96 8.46
CA SER A 37 -6.83 19.53 7.58
C SER A 37 -5.55 20.37 7.70
N GLY A 38 -5.61 21.54 8.36
CA GLY A 38 -4.44 22.37 8.65
C GLY A 38 -3.37 21.67 9.51
N ILE A 39 -3.72 20.56 10.16
CA ILE A 39 -2.81 19.73 10.95
C ILE A 39 -1.89 18.85 10.09
N ILE A 40 -2.22 18.62 8.81
CA ILE A 40 -1.52 17.66 7.93
C ILE A 40 0.01 17.85 7.94
N PRO A 41 0.58 19.08 7.88
CA PRO A 41 2.02 19.26 7.93
C PRO A 41 2.65 18.72 9.23
N VAL A 42 1.97 18.90 10.37
CA VAL A 42 2.44 18.44 11.69
C VAL A 42 2.40 16.92 11.78
N THR A 43 1.29 16.31 11.36
CA THR A 43 1.15 14.84 11.39
C THR A 43 2.07 14.14 10.38
N SER A 44 2.41 14.81 9.27
CA SER A 44 3.38 14.30 8.29
C SER A 44 4.76 14.12 8.90
N VAL A 45 5.20 15.03 9.78
CA VAL A 45 6.48 14.90 10.50
C VAL A 45 6.42 13.76 11.52
N LEU A 46 5.32 13.62 12.26
CA LEU A 46 5.18 12.53 13.25
C LEU A 46 5.13 11.13 12.62
N SER A 47 4.81 11.04 11.34
CA SER A 47 4.68 9.77 10.59
C SER A 47 6.00 9.03 10.36
N PHE A 48 7.15 9.65 10.64
CA PHE A 48 8.44 8.95 10.66
C PHE A 48 8.52 7.87 11.74
N ILE A 49 7.72 7.99 12.82
CA ILE A 49 7.68 7.01 13.89
C ILE A 49 6.49 6.06 13.64
N PRO A 50 6.74 4.77 13.34
CA PRO A 50 5.69 3.78 13.11
C PRO A 50 4.67 3.74 14.23
N TYR A 51 3.39 3.58 13.88
CA TYR A 51 2.24 3.56 14.79
C TYR A 51 1.98 4.89 15.52
N LEU A 52 3.01 5.59 16.00
CA LEU A 52 2.88 6.84 16.74
C LEU A 52 2.31 7.95 15.86
N GLY A 53 2.84 8.15 14.65
CA GLY A 53 2.33 9.20 13.76
C GLY A 53 0.87 8.98 13.37
N SER A 54 0.49 7.74 13.07
CA SER A 54 -0.90 7.39 12.75
C SER A 54 -1.84 7.57 13.94
N VAL A 55 -1.46 7.13 15.14
CA VAL A 55 -2.33 7.22 16.32
C VAL A 55 -2.44 8.67 16.78
N ALA A 56 -1.32 9.40 16.86
CA ALA A 56 -1.31 10.80 17.27
C ALA A 56 -2.10 11.68 16.29
N GLY A 57 -1.90 11.52 14.99
CA GLY A 57 -2.64 12.29 13.98
C GLY A 57 -4.14 12.01 14.02
N LEU A 58 -4.52 10.76 14.28
CA LEU A 58 -5.92 10.36 14.37
C LEU A 58 -6.57 10.89 15.65
N LEU A 59 -5.95 10.71 16.82
CA LEU A 59 -6.44 11.27 18.08
C LEU A 59 -6.60 12.79 18.01
N TRP A 60 -5.65 13.50 17.40
CA TRP A 60 -5.75 14.93 17.20
C TRP A 60 -6.88 15.32 16.25
N GLY A 61 -7.02 14.61 15.12
CA GLY A 61 -8.12 14.84 14.18
C GLY A 61 -9.49 14.69 14.86
N PHE A 62 -9.68 13.64 15.65
CA PHE A 62 -10.92 13.44 16.40
C PHE A 62 -11.11 14.48 17.51
N TYR A 63 -10.04 14.91 18.17
CA TYR A 63 -10.11 16.03 19.13
C TYR A 63 -10.67 17.31 18.47
N LEU A 64 -10.19 17.66 17.28
CA LEU A 64 -10.68 18.83 16.54
C LEU A 64 -12.15 18.66 16.13
N ILE A 65 -12.56 17.48 15.67
CA ILE A 65 -13.95 17.20 15.30
C ILE A 65 -14.90 17.19 16.51
N ILE A 66 -14.47 16.65 17.66
CA ILE A 66 -15.24 16.73 18.91
C ILE A 66 -15.40 18.19 19.33
N THR A 67 -14.32 18.97 19.28
CA THR A 67 -14.36 20.40 19.61
C THR A 67 -15.29 21.16 18.68
N ALA A 68 -15.23 20.92 17.37
CA ALA A 68 -16.16 21.51 16.39
C ALA A 68 -17.61 21.09 16.67
N SER A 69 -17.84 19.85 17.07
CA SER A 69 -19.17 19.35 17.42
C SER A 69 -19.78 20.12 18.59
N ILE A 70 -18.98 20.42 19.61
CA ILE A 70 -19.41 21.10 20.83
C ILE A 70 -19.55 22.61 20.58
N GLU A 71 -18.51 23.24 20.02
CA GLU A 71 -18.42 24.69 19.95
C GLU A 71 -19.15 25.30 18.76
N VAL A 72 -19.13 24.63 17.60
CA VAL A 72 -19.75 25.15 16.37
C VAL A 72 -21.14 24.56 16.19
N HIS A 73 -21.25 23.24 16.26
CA HIS A 73 -22.53 22.55 16.04
C HIS A 73 -23.43 22.51 17.29
N LYS A 74 -22.94 23.03 18.43
CA LYS A 74 -23.66 23.12 19.72
C LYS A 74 -24.24 21.79 20.22
N ILE A 75 -23.54 20.69 19.92
CA ILE A 75 -23.93 19.36 20.36
C ILE A 75 -23.47 19.14 21.80
N LYS A 76 -24.30 18.48 22.61
CA LYS A 76 -23.96 18.11 23.99
C LYS A 76 -22.64 17.32 24.04
N SER A 77 -21.70 17.77 24.88
CA SER A 77 -20.36 17.18 25.00
C SER A 77 -20.33 15.67 25.24
N SER A 78 -21.26 15.15 26.06
CA SER A 78 -21.36 13.70 26.31
C SER A 78 -21.74 12.91 25.06
N LEU A 79 -22.63 13.46 24.21
CA LEU A 79 -23.05 12.82 22.95
C LEU A 79 -21.91 12.91 21.92
N ALA A 80 -21.31 14.09 21.77
CA ALA A 80 -20.21 14.33 20.85
C ALA A 80 -19.03 13.40 21.13
N SER A 81 -18.55 13.37 22.38
CA SER A 81 -17.41 12.54 22.78
C SER A 81 -17.69 11.04 22.63
N THR A 82 -18.93 10.58 22.87
CA THR A 82 -19.30 9.17 22.73
C THR A 82 -19.30 8.72 21.27
N VAL A 83 -20.02 9.44 20.40
CA VAL A 83 -20.14 9.07 18.98
C VAL A 83 -18.77 9.11 18.31
N TRP A 84 -18.04 10.22 18.45
CA TRP A 84 -16.72 10.37 17.85
C TRP A 84 -15.68 9.46 18.50
N GLY A 85 -15.79 9.15 19.79
CA GLY A 85 -14.92 8.20 20.48
C GLY A 85 -15.06 6.77 19.95
N ILE A 86 -16.29 6.31 19.69
CA ILE A 86 -16.54 5.00 19.08
C ILE A 86 -15.96 4.95 17.66
N ILE A 87 -16.22 5.98 16.85
CA ILE A 87 -15.67 6.06 15.50
C ILE A 87 -14.13 6.10 15.54
N ALA A 88 -13.53 6.86 16.46
CA ALA A 88 -12.08 6.92 16.64
C ALA A 88 -11.50 5.54 16.95
N ALA A 89 -12.11 4.80 17.89
CA ALA A 89 -11.66 3.45 18.27
C ALA A 89 -11.67 2.49 17.07
N LEU A 90 -12.74 2.52 16.26
CA LEU A 90 -12.84 1.72 15.03
C LEU A 90 -11.73 2.10 14.03
N PHE A 91 -11.49 3.39 13.83
CA PHE A 91 -10.47 3.89 12.92
C PHE A 91 -9.04 3.54 13.38
N ILE A 92 -8.75 3.61 14.67
CA ILE A 92 -7.47 3.17 15.24
C ILE A 92 -7.27 1.67 14.98
N MET A 93 -8.28 0.86 15.29
CA MET A 93 -8.21 -0.60 15.08
C MET A 93 -7.94 -0.94 13.61
N LEU A 94 -8.67 -0.32 12.68
CA LEU A 94 -8.48 -0.51 11.24
C LEU A 94 -7.08 -0.05 10.79
N SER A 95 -6.61 1.11 11.27
CA SER A 95 -5.29 1.64 10.92
C SER A 95 -4.16 0.74 11.39
N LEU A 96 -4.21 0.26 12.63
CA LEU A 96 -3.20 -0.65 13.19
C LEU A 96 -3.21 -1.99 12.46
N SER A 97 -4.40 -2.53 12.15
CA SER A 97 -4.54 -3.78 11.40
C SER A 97 -3.95 -3.67 9.99
N ALA A 98 -4.24 -2.57 9.29
CA ALA A 98 -3.70 -2.32 7.96
C ALA A 98 -2.16 -2.16 7.98
N GLN A 99 -1.62 -1.43 8.96
CA GLN A 99 -0.18 -1.28 9.12
C GLN A 99 0.52 -2.61 9.43
N TYR A 100 -0.08 -3.43 10.29
CA TYR A 100 0.43 -4.76 10.59
C TYR A 100 0.44 -5.65 9.35
N ALA A 101 -0.69 -5.73 8.63
CA ALA A 101 -0.80 -6.52 7.41
C ALA A 101 0.19 -6.05 6.33
N ALA A 102 0.31 -4.74 6.10
CA ALA A 102 1.25 -4.18 5.15
C ALA A 102 2.72 -4.52 5.49
N ARG A 103 3.09 -4.48 6.77
CA ARG A 103 4.45 -4.84 7.22
C ARG A 103 4.74 -6.32 7.08
N LYS A 104 3.77 -7.18 7.43
CA LYS A 104 3.91 -8.62 7.24
C LYS A 104 4.12 -8.96 5.77
N PHE A 105 3.27 -8.42 4.89
CA PHE A 105 3.37 -8.61 3.45
C PHE A 105 4.70 -8.09 2.88
N ALA A 106 5.16 -6.92 3.33
CA ALA A 106 6.46 -6.38 2.94
C ALA A 106 7.62 -7.28 3.37
N GLY A 107 7.53 -7.91 4.55
CA GLY A 107 8.49 -8.89 5.04
C GLY A 107 8.52 -10.17 4.20
N GLU A 108 7.35 -10.68 3.82
CA GLU A 108 7.20 -11.86 2.95
C GLU A 108 7.81 -11.60 1.56
N LEU A 109 7.45 -10.49 0.91
CA LEU A 109 8.03 -10.08 -0.38
C LEU A 109 9.55 -9.90 -0.31
N ALA A 110 10.07 -9.35 0.79
CA ALA A 110 11.52 -9.21 0.98
C ALA A 110 12.21 -10.57 1.13
N GLY A 111 11.54 -11.56 1.71
CA GLY A 111 11.99 -12.95 1.79
C GLY A 111 12.04 -13.60 0.41
N GLU A 112 10.94 -13.54 -0.34
CA GLU A 112 10.84 -14.09 -1.70
C GLU A 112 11.86 -13.44 -2.65
N ALA A 113 12.04 -12.12 -2.57
CA ALA A 113 13.03 -11.41 -3.36
C ALA A 113 14.47 -11.90 -3.07
N LYS A 114 14.80 -12.18 -1.80
CA LYS A 114 16.10 -12.73 -1.42
C LYS A 114 16.30 -14.16 -1.91
N GLU A 115 15.26 -15.00 -1.85
CA GLU A 115 15.33 -16.35 -2.38
C GLU A 115 15.48 -16.36 -3.90
N MET A 116 14.77 -15.47 -4.60
CA MET A 116 14.93 -15.26 -6.03
C MET A 116 16.34 -14.80 -6.39
N GLU A 117 16.89 -13.82 -5.67
CA GLU A 117 18.28 -13.36 -5.87
C GLU A 117 19.28 -14.51 -5.69
N LYS A 118 19.10 -15.34 -4.66
CA LYS A 118 19.95 -16.51 -4.41
C LYS A 118 19.85 -17.54 -5.54
N SER A 119 18.63 -17.86 -5.98
CA SER A 119 18.39 -18.80 -7.08
C SER A 119 19.04 -18.33 -8.39
N VAL A 120 18.99 -17.03 -8.68
CA VAL A 120 19.67 -16.44 -9.85
C VAL A 120 21.19 -16.58 -9.74
N LYS A 121 21.77 -16.31 -8.57
CA LYS A 121 23.22 -16.49 -8.34
C LYS A 121 23.65 -17.95 -8.49
N ASP A 122 22.90 -18.89 -7.92
CA ASP A 122 23.20 -20.32 -8.02
C ASP A 122 23.12 -20.80 -9.48
N MET A 123 22.15 -20.30 -10.26
CA MET A 123 22.06 -20.56 -11.70
C MET A 123 23.24 -19.97 -12.48
N GLU A 124 23.68 -18.75 -12.15
CA GLU A 124 24.84 -18.12 -12.79
C GLU A 124 26.12 -18.92 -12.54
N GLU A 125 26.34 -19.38 -11.30
CA GLU A 125 27.48 -20.23 -10.95
C GLU A 125 27.43 -21.59 -11.65
N ALA A 126 26.25 -22.21 -11.72
CA ALA A 126 26.06 -23.47 -12.45
C ALA A 126 26.34 -23.29 -13.95
N ALA A 127 25.88 -22.19 -14.55
CA ALA A 127 26.14 -21.86 -15.94
C ALA A 127 27.64 -21.65 -16.21
N LYS A 128 28.36 -20.93 -15.33
CA LYS A 128 29.82 -20.74 -15.43
C LYS A 128 30.57 -22.07 -15.35
N LYS A 129 30.24 -22.93 -14.37
CA LYS A 129 30.86 -24.27 -14.25
C LYS A 129 30.58 -25.16 -15.46
N MET A 130 29.37 -25.09 -16.02
CA MET A 130 29.02 -25.82 -17.23
C MET A 130 29.82 -25.31 -18.44
N GLN A 131 29.96 -23.99 -18.58
CA GLN A 131 30.77 -23.38 -19.64
C GLN A 131 32.26 -23.76 -19.53
N GLU A 132 32.83 -23.72 -18.32
CA GLU A 132 34.19 -24.17 -18.05
C GLU A 132 34.38 -25.65 -18.39
N THR A 133 33.44 -26.50 -17.97
CA THR A 133 33.47 -27.94 -18.27
C THR A 133 33.40 -28.21 -19.78
N LEU A 134 32.57 -27.47 -20.52
CA LEU A 134 32.48 -27.57 -21.97
C LEU A 134 33.76 -27.08 -22.66
N SER A 135 34.42 -26.03 -22.13
CA SER A 135 35.67 -25.49 -22.67
C SER A 135 36.89 -26.38 -22.41
N ASN A 136 36.89 -27.11 -21.29
CA ASN A 136 37.95 -28.04 -20.88
C ASN A 136 37.72 -29.47 -21.37
N MET A 137 36.59 -29.74 -22.03
CA MET A 137 36.32 -31.02 -22.65
C MET A 137 37.21 -31.13 -23.90
N PRO A 138 38.15 -32.10 -23.99
CA PRO A 138 38.89 -32.31 -25.22
C PRO A 138 37.86 -32.61 -26.32
N GLN A 139 37.89 -31.87 -27.43
CA GLN A 139 36.97 -32.02 -28.56
C GLN A 139 36.95 -33.50 -28.99
N GLY A 140 35.92 -34.22 -28.51
CA GLY A 140 35.97 -35.68 -28.44
C GLY A 140 34.62 -36.34 -28.65
N LYS A 141 33.70 -35.67 -29.34
CA LYS A 141 32.75 -36.22 -30.33
C LYS A 141 31.74 -35.13 -30.68
N GLN A 142 31.62 -34.87 -31.97
CA GLN A 142 30.68 -33.93 -32.56
C GLN A 142 29.29 -34.09 -31.92
N MET A 143 28.83 -33.04 -31.25
CA MET A 143 27.40 -32.77 -31.17
C MET A 143 26.97 -32.61 -32.63
N THR A 144 26.19 -33.55 -33.15
CA THR A 144 25.72 -33.47 -34.54
C THR A 144 24.97 -32.16 -34.72
N LYS A 145 25.04 -31.55 -35.91
CA LYS A 145 24.33 -30.30 -36.21
C LYS A 145 22.85 -30.35 -35.85
N GLU A 146 22.24 -31.54 -35.86
CA GLU A 146 20.88 -31.78 -35.38
C GLU A 146 20.69 -31.57 -33.88
N GLN A 147 21.62 -32.02 -33.03
CA GLN A 147 21.54 -31.82 -31.58
C GLN A 147 21.72 -30.35 -31.20
N GLN A 148 22.60 -29.61 -31.91
CA GLN A 148 22.70 -28.16 -31.74
C GLN A 148 21.41 -27.44 -32.16
N LYS A 149 20.83 -27.83 -33.30
CA LYS A 149 19.60 -27.21 -33.83
C LYS A 149 18.37 -27.52 -32.96
N GLN A 150 18.27 -28.75 -32.43
CA GLN A 150 17.22 -29.12 -31.48
C GLN A 150 17.34 -28.36 -30.17
N MET A 151 18.56 -28.13 -29.68
CA MET A 151 18.82 -27.33 -28.49
C MET A 151 18.47 -25.86 -28.70
N GLU A 152 18.80 -25.29 -29.87
CA GLU A 152 18.39 -23.93 -30.24
C GLU A 152 16.86 -23.79 -30.34
N GLU A 153 16.17 -24.74 -30.96
CA GLU A 153 14.70 -24.72 -31.05
C GLU A 153 14.02 -24.87 -29.68
N SER A 154 14.58 -25.70 -28.80
CA SER A 154 14.02 -25.88 -27.46
C SER A 154 14.24 -24.64 -26.58
N ILE A 155 15.38 -23.95 -26.70
CA ILE A 155 15.61 -22.64 -26.07
C ILE A 155 14.60 -21.61 -26.60
N LYS A 156 14.37 -21.59 -27.93
CA LYS A 156 13.45 -20.64 -28.55
C LYS A 156 11.99 -20.87 -28.13
N LYS A 157 11.55 -22.14 -28.07
CA LYS A 157 10.22 -22.51 -27.55
C LYS A 157 10.05 -22.15 -26.08
N MET A 158 11.08 -22.38 -25.27
CA MET A 158 11.07 -22.01 -23.85
C MET A 158 10.97 -20.48 -23.66
N GLN A 159 11.69 -19.70 -24.47
CA GLN A 159 11.56 -18.25 -24.48
C GLN A 159 10.17 -17.78 -24.95
N GLU A 160 9.59 -18.39 -25.98
CA GLU A 160 8.22 -18.10 -26.42
C GLU A 160 7.17 -18.44 -25.36
N GLU A 161 7.28 -19.59 -24.69
CA GLU A 161 6.37 -19.96 -23.61
C GLU A 161 6.50 -19.02 -22.40
N MET A 162 7.73 -18.62 -22.04
CA MET A 162 7.94 -17.61 -21.00
C MET A 162 7.37 -16.25 -21.38
N MET A 163 7.51 -15.82 -22.64
CA MET A 163 6.92 -14.56 -23.10
C MET A 163 5.39 -14.62 -23.18
N LYS A 164 4.83 -15.78 -23.54
CA LYS A 164 3.38 -16.00 -23.59
C LYS A 164 2.73 -16.07 -22.20
N ASN A 165 3.45 -16.63 -21.23
CA ASN A 165 2.99 -16.77 -19.84
C ASN A 165 3.43 -15.60 -18.95
N MET A 166 4.22 -14.66 -19.46
CA MET A 166 4.43 -13.38 -18.78
C MET A 166 3.07 -12.66 -18.75
N PRO A 167 2.58 -12.24 -17.56
CA PRO A 167 1.37 -11.45 -17.50
C PRO A 167 1.60 -10.19 -18.32
N GLN A 168 0.90 -10.06 -19.46
CA GLN A 168 0.88 -8.83 -20.22
C GLN A 168 0.49 -7.73 -19.24
N LYS A 169 1.43 -6.82 -18.96
CA LYS A 169 1.13 -5.55 -18.30
C LYS A 169 -0.10 -5.00 -19.02
N GLN A 170 -1.20 -4.93 -18.29
CA GLN A 170 -2.37 -4.20 -18.74
C GLN A 170 -1.92 -2.76 -18.98
N GLU A 171 -1.66 -2.46 -20.25
CA GLU A 171 -1.69 -1.12 -20.78
C GLU A 171 -3.16 -0.70 -20.70
N LYS A 172 -3.53 -0.17 -19.54
CA LYS A 172 -4.78 0.58 -19.37
C LYS A 172 -4.43 2.04 -19.54
N GLU A 173 -4.67 2.53 -20.75
CA GLU A 173 -5.14 3.90 -20.96
C GLU A 173 -6.48 4.12 -20.24
#